data_AF-V5A494-F1
#
_entry.id   AF-V5A494-F1
#
_cell.length_a   1.000
_cell.length_b   1.000
_cell.length_c   1.000
_cell.angle_alpha   90.00
_cell.angle_beta   90.00
_cell.angle_gamma   90.00
#
_symmetry.space_group_name_H-M   'P 1'
#
loop_
_entity.id
_entity.type
_entity.pdbx_description
1 polymer ?
#
loop_
_entity_poly.entity_id
_entity_poly.type
_entity_poly.pdbx_seq_one_letter_code
_entity_poly.pdbx_strand_id
1 'polypeptide(L)'
;MFTLVGQPLTDEIALTEDTTAGINAVADGLGLAAGDVVVRTDLEHPAGVLPWQQLEREGVEVRVVETEAGRLNHEAFKTAVADALAEEF
;
A
#
# COMPACT_ATOMS: atom_id res chain seq x y z
N MET A 1 8.91 16.62 -26.33
CA MET A 1 7.88 15.68 -25.84
C MET A 1 7.83 15.83 -24.34
N PHE A 2 6.70 16.26 -23.77
CA PHE A 2 6.54 16.38 -22.32
C PHE A 2 6.03 15.04 -21.78
N THR A 3 6.61 14.57 -20.68
CA THR A 3 6.18 13.34 -20.01
C THR A 3 5.64 13.68 -18.63
N LEU A 4 4.48 13.11 -18.30
CA LEU A 4 3.75 13.40 -17.06
C LEU A 4 4.29 12.59 -15.87
N VAL A 5 4.60 11.32 -16.07
CA VAL A 5 5.16 10.41 -15.07
C VAL A 5 6.35 9.70 -15.69
N GLY A 6 7.56 9.92 -15.18
CA GLY A 6 8.77 9.16 -15.53
C GLY A 6 8.97 8.89 -17.03
N GLN A 7 9.33 7.66 -17.37
CA GLN A 7 9.35 7.07 -18.73
C GLN A 7 8.86 5.60 -18.67
N PRO A 8 7.64 5.33 -18.22
CA PRO A 8 7.14 3.96 -18.10
C PRO A 8 6.90 3.34 -19.48
N LEU A 9 6.94 2.01 -19.54
CA LEU A 9 6.42 1.26 -20.67
C LEU A 9 4.89 1.38 -20.71
N THR A 10 4.29 1.18 -21.89
CA THR A 10 2.83 1.26 -22.05
C THR A 10 2.10 0.30 -21.10
N ASP A 11 2.68 -0.87 -20.85
CA ASP A 11 2.08 -1.92 -20.03
C ASP A 11 2.22 -1.66 -18.51
N GLU A 12 2.88 -0.57 -18.11
CA GLU A 12 3.03 -0.13 -16.72
C GLU A 12 2.00 0.96 -16.33
N ILE A 13 1.17 1.42 -17.29
CA ILE A 13 0.11 2.41 -17.04
C ILE A 13 -1.27 1.77 -17.23
N ALA A 14 -2.00 1.59 -16.14
CA ALA A 14 -3.42 1.28 -16.17
C ALA A 14 -4.27 2.55 -15.98
N LEU A 15 -5.27 2.74 -16.83
CA LEU A 15 -6.27 3.79 -16.65
C LEU A 15 -7.40 3.27 -15.75
N THR A 16 -7.63 3.91 -14.61
CA THR A 16 -8.69 3.57 -13.66
C THR A 16 -9.71 4.71 -13.56
N GLU A 17 -10.88 4.41 -12.97
CA GLU A 17 -11.95 5.40 -12.80
C GLU A 17 -11.53 6.54 -11.85
N ASP A 18 -10.85 6.20 -10.76
CA ASP A 18 -10.28 7.14 -9.80
C ASP A 18 -9.13 6.49 -8.99
N THR A 19 -8.60 7.22 -8.00
CA THR A 19 -7.55 6.75 -7.08
C THR A 19 -8.01 5.61 -6.19
N THR A 20 -9.28 5.61 -5.76
CA THR A 20 -9.85 4.55 -4.92
C THR A 20 -9.92 3.24 -5.68
N ALA A 21 -10.41 3.26 -6.92
CA ALA A 21 -10.45 2.11 -7.82
C ALA A 21 -9.04 1.56 -8.08
N GLY A 22 -8.05 2.45 -8.26
CA GLY A 22 -6.65 2.05 -8.42
C GLY A 22 -6.06 1.35 -7.20
N ILE A 23 -6.29 1.88 -5.99
CA ILE A 23 -5.80 1.26 -4.76
C ILE A 23 -6.46 -0.10 -4.52
N ASN A 24 -7.77 -0.23 -4.74
CA ASN A 24 -8.47 -1.52 -4.58
C ASN A 24 -7.95 -2.55 -5.59
N ALA A 25 -7.72 -2.15 -6.85
CA ALA A 25 -7.15 -3.04 -7.85
C ALA A 25 -5.75 -3.57 -7.45
N VAL A 26 -4.93 -2.75 -6.79
CA VAL A 26 -3.65 -3.19 -6.23
C VAL A 26 -3.87 -4.16 -5.06
N ALA A 27 -4.72 -3.80 -4.09
CA ALA A 27 -4.98 -4.64 -2.93
C ALA A 27 -5.48 -6.04 -3.32
N ASP A 28 -6.44 -6.11 -4.24
CA ASP A 28 -7.01 -7.37 -4.75
C ASP A 28 -6.02 -8.13 -5.64
N GLY A 29 -5.16 -7.42 -6.36
CA GLY A 29 -4.20 -8.00 -7.31
C GLY A 29 -2.95 -8.59 -6.67
N LEU A 30 -2.58 -8.18 -5.44
CA LEU A 30 -1.39 -8.66 -4.75
C LEU A 30 -1.51 -10.09 -4.22
N GLY A 31 -2.72 -10.66 -4.15
CA GLY A 31 -2.92 -12.04 -3.72
C GLY A 31 -2.56 -12.31 -2.25
N LEU A 32 -2.64 -11.27 -1.40
CA LEU A 32 -2.35 -11.37 0.03
C LEU A 32 -3.29 -12.36 0.71
N ALA A 33 -2.74 -13.15 1.63
CA ALA A 33 -3.43 -14.19 2.37
C ALA A 33 -3.20 -14.06 3.88
N ALA A 34 -3.94 -14.86 4.66
CA ALA A 34 -3.79 -14.88 6.10
C ALA A 34 -2.33 -15.14 6.53
N GLY A 35 -1.80 -14.26 7.37
CA GLY A 35 -0.40 -14.28 7.81
C GLY A 35 0.53 -13.33 7.03
N ASP A 36 0.11 -12.79 5.89
CA ASP A 36 0.85 -11.73 5.21
C ASP A 36 0.73 -10.40 5.97
N VAL A 37 1.65 -9.47 5.69
CA VAL A 37 1.75 -8.19 6.42
C VAL A 37 1.61 -7.02 5.46
N VAL A 38 0.73 -6.08 5.81
CA VAL A 38 0.62 -4.76 5.18
C VAL A 38 1.04 -3.69 6.19
N VAL A 39 1.86 -2.74 5.75
CA VAL A 39 2.30 -1.61 6.57
C VAL A 39 1.80 -0.31 5.95
N ARG A 40 1.14 0.52 6.75
CA ARG A 40 0.61 1.84 6.34
C ARG A 40 0.85 2.90 7.40
N THR A 41 0.58 4.17 7.09
CA THR A 41 0.72 5.28 8.05
C THR A 41 -0.62 5.67 8.68
N ASP A 42 -0.64 6.32 9.84
CA ASP A 42 -1.88 6.82 10.46
C ASP A 42 -2.60 7.94 9.68
N LEU A 43 -1.94 8.57 8.70
CA LEU A 43 -2.46 9.71 7.91
C LEU A 43 -3.03 9.34 6.53
N GLU A 44 -3.32 8.06 6.27
CA GLU A 44 -3.92 7.64 5.00
C GLU A 44 -5.33 8.22 4.79
N HIS A 45 -5.66 8.54 3.53
CA HIS A 45 -7.04 8.75 3.09
C HIS A 45 -7.86 7.47 3.32
N PRO A 46 -9.19 7.52 3.55
CA PRO A 46 -10.00 6.30 3.74
C PRO A 46 -9.82 5.23 2.64
N ALA A 47 -9.61 5.65 1.40
CA ALA A 47 -9.30 4.75 0.28
C ALA A 47 -7.99 3.94 0.48
N GLY A 48 -7.03 4.46 1.25
CA GLY A 48 -5.80 3.79 1.66
C GLY A 48 -5.90 3.09 3.02
N VAL A 49 -7.09 2.99 3.62
CA VAL A 49 -7.34 2.28 4.89
C VAL A 49 -8.32 1.12 4.71
N LEU A 50 -9.45 1.38 4.05
CA LEU A 50 -10.56 0.43 3.97
C LEU A 50 -10.23 -0.90 3.27
N PRO A 51 -9.43 -0.93 2.18
CA PRO A 51 -9.07 -2.21 1.54
C PRO A 51 -8.27 -3.11 2.48
N TRP A 52 -7.33 -2.54 3.23
CA TRP A 52 -6.49 -3.28 4.17
C TRP A 52 -7.30 -3.74 5.39
N GLN A 53 -8.21 -2.91 5.89
CA GLN A 53 -9.14 -3.33 6.97
C GLN A 53 -10.06 -4.47 6.55
N GLN A 54 -10.39 -4.58 5.26
CA GLN A 54 -11.12 -5.73 4.75
C GLN A 54 -10.25 -6.98 4.80
N LEU A 55 -9.02 -6.91 4.28
CA LEU A 55 -8.05 -8.02 4.32
C LEU A 55 -7.63 -8.41 5.75
N GLU A 56 -7.64 -7.46 6.69
CA GLU A 56 -7.40 -7.72 8.11
C GLU A 56 -8.44 -8.70 8.69
N ARG A 57 -9.70 -8.61 8.25
CA ARG A 57 -10.76 -9.57 8.62
C ARG A 57 -10.53 -10.96 8.02
N GLU A 58 -9.72 -11.04 6.97
CA GLU A 58 -9.36 -12.27 6.26
C GLU A 58 -8.03 -12.86 6.78
N GLY A 59 -7.39 -12.20 7.75
CA GLY A 59 -6.22 -12.70 8.46
C GLY A 59 -4.88 -12.06 8.05
N VAL A 60 -4.88 -11.04 7.20
CA VAL A 60 -3.69 -10.22 6.92
C VAL A 60 -3.38 -9.34 8.14
N GLU A 61 -2.12 -9.24 8.54
CA GLU A 61 -1.70 -8.32 9.59
C GLU A 61 -1.58 -6.90 9.02
N VAL A 62 -2.28 -5.92 9.61
CA VAL A 62 -2.15 -4.51 9.21
C VAL A 62 -1.42 -3.73 10.30
N ARG A 63 -0.18 -3.33 10.00
CA ARG A 63 0.64 -2.51 10.88
C ARG A 63 0.45 -1.03 10.57
N VAL A 64 0.28 -0.23 11.61
CA VAL A 64 0.14 1.23 11.50
C VAL A 64 1.36 1.90 12.10
N VAL A 65 2.05 2.69 11.27
CA VAL A 65 3.16 3.53 11.73
C VAL A 65 2.61 4.92 12.02
N GLU A 66 2.65 5.31 13.29
CA GLU A 66 2.21 6.63 13.76
C GLU A 66 3.10 7.75 13.22
N THR A 67 2.50 8.90 12.96
CA THR A 67 3.21 10.13 12.57
C THR A 67 3.20 11.14 13.71
N GLU A 68 4.25 11.96 13.77
CA GLU A 68 4.35 13.04 14.75
C GLU A 68 4.32 14.38 14.03
N ALA A 69 3.32 15.22 14.34
CA ALA A 69 3.13 16.53 13.71
C ALA A 69 3.13 16.48 12.16
N GLY A 70 2.53 15.44 11.57
CA GLY A 70 2.48 15.24 10.12
C GLY A 70 3.79 14.76 9.51
N ARG A 71 4.74 14.26 10.32
CA ARG A 71 6.01 13.70 9.87
C ARG A 71 6.10 12.21 10.19
N LEU A 72 6.55 11.46 9.20
CA LEU A 72 6.83 10.04 9.34
C LEU A 72 8.25 9.84 9.89
N ASN A 73 8.40 9.01 10.91
CA ASN A 73 9.71 8.50 11.30
C ASN A 73 10.13 7.40 10.32
N HIS A 74 11.10 7.69 9.47
CA HIS A 74 11.55 6.77 8.43
C HIS A 74 12.18 5.49 9.00
N GLU A 75 12.88 5.56 10.13
CA GLU A 75 13.48 4.37 10.74
C GLU A 75 12.40 3.46 11.34
N ALA A 76 11.39 4.05 12.00
CA ALA A 76 10.24 3.28 12.46
C ALA A 76 9.51 2.59 11.29
N PHE A 77 9.31 3.30 10.17
CA PHE A 77 8.69 2.74 8.99
C PHE A 77 9.53 1.59 8.39
N LYS A 78 10.85 1.77 8.26
CA LYS A 78 11.77 0.70 7.81
C LYS A 78 11.72 -0.53 8.72
N THR A 79 11.69 -0.33 10.03
CA THR A 79 11.56 -1.44 10.98
C THR A 79 10.24 -2.18 10.79
N ALA A 80 9.14 -1.46 10.61
CA ALA A 80 7.82 -2.06 10.45
C ALA A 80 7.68 -2.91 9.16
N VAL A 81 8.41 -2.56 8.09
CA VAL A 81 8.37 -3.31 6.81
C VAL A 81 9.43 -4.41 6.69
N ALA A 82 10.39 -4.51 7.62
CA ALA A 82 11.59 -5.34 7.46
C ALA A 82 11.30 -6.84 7.24
N ASP A 83 10.25 -7.35 7.88
CA ASP A 83 9.75 -8.73 7.80
C ASP A 83 8.42 -8.83 7.02
N ALA A 84 7.95 -7.73 6.44
CA ALA A 84 6.70 -7.67 5.67
C ALA A 84 6.87 -8.03 4.18
N LEU A 85 8.12 -8.17 3.72
CA LEU A 85 8.41 -8.50 2.33
C LEU A 85 8.15 -9.99 2.09
N ALA A 86 7.28 -10.32 1.13
CA ALA A 86 7.28 -11.65 0.53
C ALA A 86 8.63 -11.85 -0.18
N GLU A 87 9.23 -13.04 -0.06
CA GLU A 87 10.57 -13.33 -0.62
C GLU A 87 10.64 -13.24 -2.16
N GLU A 88 9.52 -12.98 -2.85
CA GLU A 88 9.43 -12.90 -4.30
C GLU A 88 8.65 -11.65 -4.76
N PHE A 89 9.34 -10.52 -4.90
CA PHE A 89 8.95 -9.40 -5.77
C PHE A 89 10.16 -8.96 -6.60
#